data_AF-A0A7J8U7P7-F1
#
_entry.id   AF-A0A7J8U7P7-F1
#
_cell.length_a   1.000
_cell.length_b   1.000
_cell.length_c   1.000
_cell.angle_alpha   90.00
_cell.angle_beta   90.00
_cell.angle_gamma   90.00
#
_symmetry.space_group_name_H-M   'P 1'
#
loop_
_entity.id
_entity.type
_entity.pdbx_description
1 polymer ?
#
loop_
_entity_poly.entity_id
_entity_poly.type
_entity_poly.pdbx_seq_one_letter_code
_entity_poly.pdbx_strand_id
1 'polypeptide(L)'
;MGRSPCCSSDDANLKKGPWTPEEDEKLLDYINTHGHGNWKTLPKHAGLNRCGKSCRLRWANYLRPDIKRGRFSEEEERLIINLHSTLGNKWSKIATYLPGRTDNEIKNFWNTHIRKKLLNMGLDPNTHKPRTDLNHLLNLTQLICAAQLGSL
;
A
#
# COMPACT_ATOMS: atom_id res chain seq x y z
N MET A 1 -10.20 13.48 24.42
CA MET A 1 -11.20 12.56 23.83
C MET A 1 -10.49 11.30 23.34
N GLY A 2 -10.46 10.26 24.18
CA GLY A 2 -9.82 8.98 23.84
C GLY A 2 -10.66 8.20 22.84
N ARG A 3 -10.06 7.76 21.74
CA ARG A 3 -10.74 6.83 20.81
C ARG A 3 -10.92 5.50 21.55
N SER A 4 -12.17 5.09 21.77
CA SER A 4 -12.46 3.75 22.28
C SER A 4 -11.76 2.70 21.41
N PRO A 5 -11.17 1.64 22.00
CA PRO A 5 -10.59 0.56 21.24
C PRO A 5 -11.64 0.03 20.24
N CYS A 6 -11.25 -0.12 18.98
CA CYS A 6 -12.15 -0.55 17.91
C CYS A 6 -12.67 -1.98 18.08
N CYS A 7 -12.22 -2.66 19.13
CA CYS A 7 -12.57 -4.02 19.47
C CYS A 7 -12.88 -4.05 20.97
N SER A 8 -14.08 -4.49 21.32
CA SER A 8 -14.49 -4.66 22.72
C SER A 8 -13.69 -5.79 23.35
N SER A 9 -13.58 -5.79 24.68
CA SER A 9 -12.92 -6.77 25.56
C SER A 9 -13.27 -8.26 25.37
N ASP A 10 -14.12 -8.61 24.40
CA ASP A 10 -14.51 -9.98 24.02
C ASP A 10 -13.53 -10.63 23.01
N ASP A 11 -12.45 -9.93 22.67
CA ASP A 11 -11.45 -10.26 21.64
C ASP A 11 -10.58 -11.50 21.89
N ALA A 12 -10.65 -12.12 23.06
CA ALA A 12 -9.82 -13.27 23.40
C ALA A 12 -10.10 -14.49 22.50
N ASN A 13 -11.33 -14.63 21.99
CA ASN A 13 -11.78 -15.80 21.22
C ASN A 13 -11.91 -15.56 19.69
N LEU A 14 -11.57 -14.36 19.19
CA LEU A 14 -11.69 -14.04 17.77
C LEU A 14 -10.48 -14.54 16.96
N LYS A 15 -10.74 -15.12 15.78
CA LYS A 15 -9.68 -15.64 14.90
C LYS A 15 -8.82 -14.51 14.35
N LYS A 16 -7.51 -14.58 14.63
CA LYS A 16 -6.47 -13.70 14.04
C LYS A 16 -5.71 -14.49 12.97
N GLY A 17 -5.18 -13.79 11.97
CA GLY A 17 -4.40 -14.40 10.88
C GLY A 17 -5.13 -14.43 9.54
N PRO A 18 -4.65 -15.24 8.57
CA PRO A 18 -5.09 -15.21 7.18
C PRO A 18 -6.57 -15.56 7.04
N TRP A 19 -7.24 -14.94 6.07
CA TRP A 19 -8.62 -15.25 5.69
C TRP A 19 -8.65 -16.52 4.83
N THR A 20 -9.59 -17.41 5.12
CA THR A 20 -9.84 -18.59 4.29
C THR A 20 -10.91 -18.29 3.23
N PRO A 21 -10.96 -19.06 2.13
CA PRO A 21 -11.97 -18.88 1.09
C PRO A 21 -13.41 -18.94 1.62
N GLU A 22 -13.68 -19.80 2.60
CA GLU A 22 -15.00 -19.95 3.22
C GLU A 22 -15.38 -18.71 4.04
N GLU A 23 -14.39 -18.07 4.69
CA GLU A 23 -14.62 -16.80 5.38
C GLU A 23 -14.88 -15.66 4.39
N ASP A 24 -14.17 -15.65 3.26
CA ASP A 24 -14.37 -14.66 2.20
C ASP A 24 -15.76 -14.82 1.56
N GLU A 25 -16.20 -16.05 1.28
CA GLU A 25 -17.52 -16.34 0.72
C GLU A 25 -18.64 -15.83 1.64
N LYS A 26 -18.58 -16.14 2.94
CA LYS A 26 -19.54 -15.62 3.93
C LYS A 26 -19.57 -14.09 3.96
N LEU A 27 -18.41 -13.45 3.88
CA LEU A 27 -18.31 -11.99 3.88
C LEU A 27 -18.92 -11.40 2.59
N LEU A 28 -18.63 -12.00 1.44
CA LEU A 28 -19.18 -11.61 0.14
C LEU A 28 -20.69 -11.77 0.10
N ASP A 29 -21.21 -12.94 0.48
CA ASP A 29 -22.64 -13.26 0.44
C ASP A 29 -23.45 -12.30 1.32
N TYR A 30 -22.96 -12.05 2.54
CA TYR A 30 -23.60 -11.09 3.44
C TYR A 30 -23.65 -9.69 2.83
N ILE A 31 -22.53 -9.21 2.27
CA ILE A 31 -22.44 -7.85 1.70
C ILE A 31 -23.26 -7.73 0.41
N ASN A 32 -23.31 -8.76 -0.43
CA ASN A 32 -24.13 -8.75 -1.64
C ASN A 32 -25.62 -8.69 -1.31
N THR A 33 -26.04 -9.39 -0.25
CA THR A 33 -27.45 -9.46 0.16
C THR A 33 -27.91 -8.23 0.95
N HIS A 34 -27.06 -7.70 1.85
CA HIS A 34 -27.45 -6.66 2.82
C HIS A 34 -26.69 -5.34 2.69
N GLY A 35 -25.68 -5.29 1.83
CA GLY A 35 -24.65 -4.24 1.87
C GLY A 35 -23.69 -4.42 3.06
N HIS A 36 -22.66 -3.58 3.13
CA HIS A 36 -21.67 -3.68 4.22
C HIS A 36 -22.15 -3.11 5.56
N GLY A 37 -23.16 -2.23 5.54
CA GLY A 37 -23.75 -1.62 6.75
C GLY A 37 -22.72 -1.19 7.80
N ASN A 38 -22.96 -1.61 9.05
CA ASN A 38 -22.07 -1.38 10.18
C ASN A 38 -21.08 -2.54 10.36
N TRP A 39 -19.79 -2.25 10.14
CA TRP A 39 -18.71 -3.22 10.29
C TRP A 39 -18.63 -3.85 11.68
N LYS A 40 -19.07 -3.17 12.76
CA LYS A 40 -19.00 -3.73 14.13
C LYS A 40 -19.95 -4.92 14.32
N THR A 41 -21.13 -4.88 13.72
CA THR A 41 -22.17 -5.91 13.88
C THR A 41 -22.16 -6.93 12.74
N LEU A 42 -21.64 -6.55 11.57
CA LEU A 42 -21.56 -7.40 10.38
C LEU A 42 -21.02 -8.81 10.65
N PRO A 43 -19.89 -9.02 11.37
CA PRO A 43 -19.34 -10.37 11.53
C PRO A 43 -20.29 -11.32 12.25
N LYS A 44 -21.03 -10.83 13.25
CA LYS A 44 -22.00 -11.65 13.99
C LYS A 44 -23.15 -12.09 13.07
N HIS A 45 -23.66 -11.18 12.25
CA HIS A 45 -24.76 -11.50 11.32
C HIS A 45 -24.30 -12.37 10.14
N ALA A 46 -23.06 -12.22 9.69
CA ALA A 46 -22.47 -13.03 8.63
C ALA A 46 -21.98 -14.41 9.11
N GLY A 47 -22.13 -14.74 10.41
CA GLY A 47 -21.63 -16.00 10.97
C GLY A 47 -20.10 -16.14 10.90
N LEU A 48 -19.38 -15.03 11.04
CA LEU A 48 -17.92 -14.94 11.00
C LEU A 48 -17.32 -14.79 12.40
N ASN A 49 -16.33 -15.62 12.74
CA ASN A 49 -15.54 -15.46 13.97
C ASN A 49 -14.39 -14.44 13.80
N ARG A 50 -14.72 -13.24 13.30
CA ARG A 50 -13.78 -12.14 13.01
C ARG A 50 -14.27 -10.84 13.62
N CYS A 51 -13.35 -9.93 13.93
CA CYS A 51 -13.73 -8.57 14.35
C CYS A 51 -14.13 -7.72 13.14
N GLY A 52 -14.98 -6.72 13.37
CA GLY A 52 -15.47 -5.82 12.32
C GLY A 52 -14.37 -5.09 11.54
N LYS A 53 -13.30 -4.70 12.24
CA LYS A 53 -12.12 -4.10 11.61
C LYS A 53 -11.46 -5.04 10.60
N SER A 54 -11.36 -6.33 10.92
CA SER A 54 -10.82 -7.34 10.02
C SER A 54 -11.69 -7.47 8.77
N CYS A 55 -13.02 -7.57 8.93
CA CYS A 55 -13.96 -7.66 7.81
C CYS A 55 -13.88 -6.43 6.89
N ARG A 56 -13.87 -5.22 7.46
CA ARG A 56 -13.70 -3.98 6.69
C ARG A 56 -12.42 -3.98 5.88
N LEU A 57 -11.31 -4.37 6.51
CA LEU A 57 -10.01 -4.39 5.86
C LEU A 57 -9.96 -5.42 4.74
N ARG A 58 -10.54 -6.61 4.96
CA ARG A 58 -10.62 -7.67 3.96
C ARG A 58 -11.46 -7.23 2.75
N TRP A 59 -12.63 -6.67 2.99
CA TRP A 59 -13.47 -6.12 1.95
C TRP A 59 -12.75 -5.04 1.14
N ALA A 60 -12.28 -3.97 1.81
CA ALA A 60 -11.73 -2.80 1.15
C ALA A 60 -10.43 -3.05 0.39
N ASN A 61 -9.64 -4.07 0.78
CA ASN A 61 -8.35 -4.36 0.15
C ASN A 61 -8.36 -5.57 -0.77
N TYR A 62 -9.32 -6.48 -0.64
CA TYR A 62 -9.25 -7.77 -1.33
C TYR A 62 -10.55 -8.26 -1.95
N LEU A 63 -11.73 -7.90 -1.46
CA LEU A 63 -12.97 -8.52 -1.96
C LEU A 63 -13.85 -7.55 -2.78
N ARG A 64 -13.65 -6.24 -2.64
CA ARG A 64 -14.41 -5.25 -3.39
C ARG A 64 -14.19 -5.44 -4.91
N PRO A 65 -15.27 -5.46 -5.73
CA PRO A 65 -15.21 -5.87 -7.13
C PRO A 65 -14.48 -4.88 -8.04
N ASP A 66 -14.38 -3.62 -7.65
CA ASP A 66 -13.69 -2.55 -8.38
C ASP A 66 -12.16 -2.60 -8.22
N ILE A 67 -11.61 -3.51 -7.42
CA ILE A 67 -10.16 -3.61 -7.20
C ILE A 67 -9.50 -4.30 -8.39
N LYS A 68 -8.62 -3.57 -9.09
CA LYS A 68 -7.83 -4.06 -10.21
C LYS A 68 -6.77 -5.04 -9.74
N ARG A 69 -6.71 -6.21 -10.38
CA ARG A 69 -5.68 -7.22 -10.11
C ARG A 69 -4.51 -7.11 -11.07
N GLY A 70 -3.31 -7.39 -10.57
CA GLY A 70 -2.09 -7.40 -11.37
C GLY A 70 -1.16 -6.21 -11.12
N ARG A 71 -0.11 -6.12 -11.94
CA ARG A 71 0.97 -5.14 -11.80
C ARG A 71 0.50 -3.72 -12.07
N PHE A 72 1.19 -2.74 -11.49
CA PHE A 72 1.02 -1.34 -11.83
C PHE A 72 1.52 -1.09 -13.25
N SER A 73 0.77 -0.30 -14.03
CA SER A 73 1.24 0.17 -15.34
C SER A 73 2.23 1.33 -15.17
N GLU A 74 2.96 1.65 -16.23
CA GLU A 74 3.90 2.77 -16.22
C GLU A 74 3.20 4.12 -16.01
N GLU A 75 1.97 4.27 -16.50
CA GLU A 75 1.11 5.43 -16.26
C GLU A 75 0.75 5.54 -14.77
N GLU A 76 0.31 4.43 -14.17
CA GLU A 76 -0.03 4.38 -12.75
C GLU A 76 1.22 4.70 -11.90
N GLU A 77 2.37 4.16 -12.26
CA GLU A 77 3.65 4.45 -11.58
C GLU A 77 4.03 5.93 -11.67
N ARG A 78 4.03 6.51 -12.88
CA ARG A 78 4.32 7.94 -13.08
C ARG A 78 3.38 8.83 -12.26
N LEU A 79 2.09 8.48 -12.24
CA LEU A 79 1.10 9.21 -11.47
C LEU A 79 1.36 9.11 -9.96
N ILE A 80 1.72 7.92 -9.45
CA ILE A 80 2.08 7.73 -8.03
C ILE A 80 3.30 8.59 -7.66
N ILE A 81 4.33 8.62 -8.50
CA ILE A 81 5.53 9.44 -8.26
C ILE A 81 5.16 10.94 -8.17
N ASN A 82 4.39 11.44 -9.13
CA ASN A 82 3.97 12.84 -9.17
C ASN A 82 3.06 13.22 -8.00
N LEU A 83 2.13 12.35 -7.62
CA LEU A 83 1.25 12.60 -6.48
C LEU A 83 2.02 12.52 -5.16
N HIS A 84 2.98 11.61 -5.03
CA HIS A 84 3.82 11.54 -3.84
C HIS A 84 4.73 12.76 -3.70
N SER A 85 5.30 13.29 -4.78
CA SER A 85 6.17 14.48 -4.70
C SER A 85 5.44 15.72 -4.17
N THR A 86 4.12 15.79 -4.38
CA THR A 86 3.26 16.90 -3.93
C THR A 86 2.54 16.63 -2.61
N LEU A 87 2.07 15.40 -2.37
CA LEU A 87 1.25 15.04 -1.21
C LEU A 87 2.01 14.29 -0.11
N GLY A 88 3.17 13.72 -0.42
CA GLY A 88 3.92 12.81 0.45
C GLY A 88 3.16 11.50 0.71
N ASN A 89 3.31 10.95 1.91
CA ASN A 89 2.75 9.66 2.34
C ASN A 89 1.22 9.66 2.58
N LYS A 90 0.45 10.50 1.87
CA LYS A 90 -1.01 10.59 2.00
C LYS A 90 -1.70 9.54 1.11
N TRP A 91 -1.43 8.26 1.36
CA TRP A 91 -1.83 7.13 0.50
C TRP A 91 -3.34 7.10 0.20
N SER A 92 -4.19 7.29 1.21
CA SER A 92 -5.64 7.28 1.00
C SER A 92 -6.12 8.44 0.11
N LYS A 93 -5.40 9.58 0.09
CA LYS A 93 -5.66 10.68 -0.85
C LYS A 93 -5.10 10.37 -2.23
N ILE A 94 -3.92 9.76 -2.34
CA ILE A 94 -3.34 9.34 -3.62
C ILE A 94 -4.26 8.31 -4.31
N ALA A 95 -4.81 7.37 -3.55
CA ALA A 95 -5.72 6.34 -4.05
C ALA A 95 -6.98 6.91 -4.73
N THR A 96 -7.43 8.13 -4.37
CA THR A 96 -8.60 8.74 -5.04
C THR A 96 -8.34 9.10 -6.50
N TYR A 97 -7.07 9.14 -6.93
CA TYR A 97 -6.66 9.44 -8.30
C TYR A 97 -6.30 8.18 -9.12
N LEU A 98 -6.30 7.00 -8.50
CA LEU A 98 -5.93 5.72 -9.12
C LEU A 98 -7.13 4.76 -9.05
N PRO A 99 -8.05 4.82 -10.02
CA PRO A 99 -9.26 4.00 -9.99
C PRO A 99 -8.90 2.52 -9.93
N GLY A 100 -9.53 1.82 -8.98
CA GLY A 100 -9.30 0.39 -8.73
C GLY A 100 -8.01 0.03 -8.01
N ARG A 101 -7.19 1.01 -7.57
CA ARG A 101 -6.03 0.77 -6.69
C ARG A 101 -6.31 1.21 -5.27
N THR A 102 -5.90 0.39 -4.32
CA THR A 102 -6.05 0.68 -2.89
C THR A 102 -4.85 1.44 -2.36
N ASP A 103 -5.06 2.19 -1.28
CA ASP A 103 -3.98 2.92 -0.60
C ASP A 103 -2.88 1.99 -0.08
N ASN A 104 -3.26 0.79 0.35
CA ASN A 104 -2.33 -0.24 0.77
C ASN A 104 -1.48 -0.76 -0.39
N GLU A 105 -2.06 -1.02 -1.57
CA GLU A 105 -1.31 -1.42 -2.76
C GLU A 105 -0.32 -0.34 -3.20
N ILE A 106 -0.76 0.92 -3.24
CA ILE A 106 0.08 2.06 -3.65
C ILE A 106 1.27 2.21 -2.69
N LYS A 107 1.00 2.20 -1.37
CA LYS A 107 2.06 2.22 -0.35
C LYS A 107 3.03 1.06 -0.50
N ASN A 108 2.53 -0.15 -0.78
CA ASN A 108 3.38 -1.31 -0.96
C ASN A 108 4.25 -1.18 -2.22
N PHE A 109 3.65 -0.78 -3.33
CA PHE A 109 4.37 -0.55 -4.59
C PHE A 109 5.44 0.54 -4.44
N TRP A 110 5.11 1.62 -3.73
CA TRP A 110 6.07 2.66 -3.38
C TRP A 110 7.29 2.11 -2.64
N ASN A 111 7.05 1.40 -1.53
CA ASN A 111 8.12 0.93 -0.64
C ASN A 111 8.96 -0.21 -1.24
N THR A 112 8.37 -1.02 -2.11
CA THR A 112 9.04 -2.20 -2.69
C THR A 112 9.69 -1.92 -4.05
N HIS A 113 9.12 -1.03 -4.85
CA HIS A 113 9.55 -0.77 -6.23
C HIS A 113 10.04 0.66 -6.42
N ILE A 114 9.17 1.66 -6.25
CA ILE A 114 9.49 3.05 -6.62
C ILE A 114 10.65 3.62 -5.80
N ARG A 115 10.70 3.36 -4.48
CA ARG A 115 11.79 3.81 -3.62
C ARG A 115 13.16 3.37 -4.15
N LYS A 116 13.27 2.10 -4.55
CA LYS A 116 14.51 1.53 -5.09
C LYS A 116 14.86 2.15 -6.44
N LYS A 117 13.86 2.31 -7.31
CA LYS A 117 14.03 2.93 -8.63
C LYS A 117 14.56 4.37 -8.52
N LEU A 118 13.98 5.19 -7.66
CA LEU A 118 14.43 6.57 -7.44
C LEU A 118 15.86 6.62 -6.89
N LEU A 119 16.19 5.76 -5.92
CA LEU A 119 17.55 5.69 -5.38
C LEU A 119 18.58 5.29 -6.45
N ASN A 120 18.25 4.34 -7.32
CA ASN A 120 19.13 3.92 -8.42
C ASN A 120 19.30 5.03 -9.47
N MET A 121 18.32 5.93 -9.61
CA MET A 121 18.40 7.12 -10.45
C MET A 121 19.12 8.30 -9.75
N GLY A 122 19.64 8.09 -8.54
CA GLY A 122 20.29 9.14 -7.76
C GLY A 122 19.32 10.17 -7.19
N LEU A 123 18.03 9.87 -7.09
CA LEU A 123 17.01 10.76 -6.51
C LEU A 123 16.68 10.33 -5.08
N ASP A 124 16.44 11.31 -4.20
CA ASP A 124 15.93 11.05 -2.86
C ASP A 124 14.42 10.76 -2.93
N PRO A 125 13.92 9.59 -2.46
CA PRO A 125 12.51 9.24 -2.60
C PRO A 125 11.53 10.15 -1.85
N ASN A 126 11.97 10.81 -0.78
CA ASN A 126 11.10 11.66 0.02
C ASN A 126 11.01 13.08 -0.56
N THR A 127 12.15 13.62 -0.99
CA THR A 127 12.25 15.00 -1.50
C THR A 127 12.12 15.10 -3.00
N HIS A 128 12.26 13.99 -3.73
CA HIS A 128 12.27 13.91 -5.20
C HIS A 128 13.36 14.77 -5.85
N LYS A 129 14.41 15.12 -5.09
CA LYS A 129 15.56 15.90 -5.57
C LYS A 129 16.74 15.00 -5.85
N PRO A 130 17.67 15.41 -6.75
CA PRO A 130 18.96 14.75 -6.88
C PRO A 130 19.64 14.64 -5.52
N ARG A 131 20.06 13.43 -5.16
CA ARG A 131 20.94 13.22 -4.01
C ARG A 131 22.28 13.86 -4.36
N THR A 132 22.54 15.02 -3.76
CA THR A 132 23.91 15.55 -3.64
C THR A 132 24.65 14.74 -2.58
N ASP A 133 24.77 13.43 -2.79
CA ASP A 133 25.64 12.61 -1.95
C ASP A 133 27.05 12.75 -2.52
N LEU A 134 27.89 13.52 -1.81
CA LEU A 134 29.30 13.70 -2.13
C LEU A 134 30.00 12.36 -2.40
N ASN A 135 29.58 11.27 -1.75
CA ASN A 135 30.16 9.95 -1.97
C ASN A 135 29.87 9.38 -3.37
N HIS A 136 28.71 9.70 -3.96
CA HIS A 136 28.38 9.24 -5.31
C HIS A 136 29.14 10.03 -6.39
N LEU A 137 29.36 11.33 -6.14
CA LEU A 137 30.24 12.16 -6.96
C LEU A 137 31.69 11.67 -6.84
N LEU A 138 32.19 11.41 -5.63
CA LEU A 138 33.54 10.91 -5.40
C LEU A 138 33.78 9.55 -6.07
N ASN A 139 32.81 8.63 -6.02
CA ASN A 139 32.91 7.35 -6.74
C ASN A 139 32.93 7.54 -8.27
N LEU A 140 32.16 8.48 -8.81
CA LEU A 140 32.19 8.84 -10.24
C LEU A 140 33.54 9.44 -10.63
N THR A 141 34.09 10.35 -9.81
CA THR A 141 35.41 10.94 -10.03
C THR A 141 36.51 9.88 -9.98
N GLN A 142 36.44 8.94 -9.03
CA GLN A 142 37.39 7.82 -8.95
C GLN A 142 37.33 6.89 -10.16
N LEU A 143 36.13 6.56 -10.65
CA LEU A 143 35.94 5.77 -11.88
C LEU A 143 36.49 6.47 -13.13
N ILE A 144 36.26 7.79 -13.25
CA ILE A 144 36.78 8.59 -14.36
C ILE A 144 38.31 8.68 -14.31
N CYS A 145 38.89 8.93 -13.14
CA CYS A 145 40.35 8.92 -12.96
C CYS A 145 40.96 7.55 -13.28
N ALA A 146 40.31 6.45 -12.88
CA ALA A 146 40.78 5.10 -13.18
C ALA A 146 40.73 4.79 -14.69
N ALA A 147 39.72 5.28 -15.42
CA ALA A 147 39.59 5.09 -16.86
C ALA A 147 40.65 5.86 -17.67
N GLN A 148 41.10 7.02 -17.18
CA GLN A 148 42.15 7.82 -17.83
C GLN A 148 43.55 7.23 -17.66
N LEU A 149 43.81 6.48 -16.59
CA LEU A 149 45.09 5.81 -16.33
C LEU A 149 45.28 4.50 -17.13
N GLY A 150 44.19 3.89 -17.62
CA GLY A 150 44.24 2.67 -18.43
C GLY A 150 44.42 2.90 -19.93
N SER A 151 44.64 4.14 -20.37
CA SER A 151 44.79 4.54 -21.78
C SER A 151 46.23 4.98 -22.15
N LEU A 152 47.22 4.64 -21.33
CA LEU A 152 48.66 4.79 -21.57
C LEU A 152 49.30 3.40 -21.66
#